data_AF-A0A2M7C6X3-F1
#
_entry.id   AF-A0A2M7C6X3-F1
#
_cell.length_a   1.000
_cell.length_b   1.000
_cell.length_c   1.000
_cell.angle_alpha   90.00
_cell.angle_beta   90.00
_cell.angle_gamma   90.00
#
_symmetry.space_group_name_H-M   'P 1'
#
loop_
_entity.id
_entity.type
_entity.pdbx_description
1 polymer ?
#
loop_
_entity_poly.entity_id
_entity_poly.type
_entity_poly.pdbx_seq_one_letter_code
_entity_poly.pdbx_strand_id
1 'polypeptide(L)' 'SCMRTVPVDEMIPVDAYIPGCPPRPEAIIDGVVKVITKLRGEL' A
#
# COMPACT_ATOMS: atom_id res chain seq x y z
N SER A 1 21.01 15.83 16.26
CA SER A 1 19.96 16.56 15.52
C SER A 1 19.90 15.98 14.12
N CYS A 2 18.80 15.25 13.82
CA CYS A 2 18.31 14.77 12.51
C CYS A 2 17.54 13.47 12.76
N MET A 3 16.24 13.58 13.05
CA MET A 3 15.33 12.44 13.10
C MET A 3 15.18 11.93 11.65
N ARG A 4 15.97 10.93 11.26
CA ARG A 4 15.87 10.32 9.93
C ARG A 4 14.54 9.55 9.87
N THR A 5 13.56 10.08 9.15
CA THR A 5 12.35 9.34 8.82
C THR A 5 12.70 8.33 7.74
N VAL A 6 12.41 7.07 8.00
CA VAL A 6 12.56 5.99 7.03
C VAL A 6 11.24 5.74 6.29
N PRO A 7 11.28 5.25 5.04
CA PRO A 7 10.11 4.75 4.34
C PRO A 7 9.30 3.74 5.18
N VAL A 8 7.99 3.71 4.99
CA VAL A 8 7.08 2.85 5.77
C VAL A 8 7.40 1.37 5.56
N ASP A 9 7.81 1.00 4.35
CA ASP A 9 8.17 -0.36 3.98
C ASP A 9 9.48 -0.87 4.57
N GLU A 10 10.36 0.03 4.99
CA GLU A 10 11.53 -0.34 5.77
C GLU A 10 11.18 -0.66 7.24
N MET A 11 10.04 -0.16 7.72
CA MET A 11 9.59 -0.37 9.11
C MET A 11 8.62 -1.55 9.24
N ILE A 12 7.70 -1.69 8.27
CA ILE A 12 6.69 -2.75 8.25
C ILE A 12 6.55 -3.31 6.83
N PRO A 13 6.28 -4.61 6.68
CA PRO A 13 6.05 -5.19 5.36
C PRO A 13 4.80 -4.58 4.72
N VAL A 14 4.96 -4.01 3.54
CA VAL A 14 3.86 -3.44 2.75
C VAL A 14 3.43 -4.44 1.68
N ASP A 15 2.16 -4.84 1.71
CA ASP A 15 1.60 -5.81 0.77
C ASP A 15 1.30 -5.24 -0.61
N ALA A 16 0.95 -3.96 -0.68
CA ALA A 16 0.57 -3.27 -1.91
C ALA A 16 0.78 -1.76 -1.78
N TYR A 17 1.19 -1.13 -2.88
CA TYR A 17 1.30 0.32 -3.01
C TYR A 17 0.21 0.88 -3.93
N ILE A 18 -0.40 1.98 -3.53
CA ILE A 18 -1.46 2.66 -4.28
C ILE A 18 -0.91 4.01 -4.76
N PRO A 19 -0.48 4.14 -6.03
CA PRO A 19 0.11 5.37 -6.54
C PRO A 19 -0.95 6.47 -6.71
N GLY A 20 -0.57 7.71 -6.38
CA GLY A 20 -1.38 8.91 -6.64
C GLY A 20 -1.12 10.02 -5.62
N CYS A 21 -1.34 11.27 -6.01
CA CYS A 21 -1.22 12.44 -5.13
C CYS A 21 -2.32 13.48 -5.43
N PRO A 22 -3.49 13.43 -4.72
CA PRO A 22 -3.95 12.29 -3.92
C PRO A 22 -4.39 11.12 -4.83
N PRO A 23 -4.32 9.88 -4.36
CA PRO A 23 -4.91 8.77 -5.08
C PRO A 23 -6.41 9.00 -5.24
N ARG A 24 -6.94 8.71 -6.43
CA ARG A 24 -8.39 8.79 -6.65
C ARG A 24 -9.10 7.74 -5.79
N PRO A 25 -10.35 7.99 -5.36
CA PRO A 25 -11.12 7.03 -4.57
C PRO A 25 -11.18 5.64 -5.21
N GLU A 26 -11.30 5.56 -6.53
CA GLU A 26 -11.36 4.29 -7.26
C GLU A 26 -10.04 3.50 -7.15
N ALA A 27 -8.89 4.19 -7.13
CA ALA A 27 -7.57 3.57 -6.99
C ALA A 27 -7.36 2.99 -5.58
N ILE A 28 -7.95 3.62 -4.56
CA ILE A 28 -7.92 3.09 -3.19
C ILE A 28 -8.73 1.79 -3.11
N ILE A 29 -9.94 1.80 -3.68
CA ILE A 29 -10.83 0.62 -3.69
C ILE A 29 -10.18 -0.54 -4.44
N ASP A 30 -9.59 -0.29 -5.61
CA ASP A 30 -8.85 -1.31 -6.38
C ASP A 30 -7.66 -1.88 -5.59
N GLY A 31 -6.93 -1.02 -4.86
CA GLY A 31 -5.87 -1.46 -3.96
C GLY A 31 -6.35 -2.41 -2.86
N VAL A 32 -7.51 -2.12 -2.25
CA VAL A 32 -8.11 -2.98 -1.22
C VAL A 32 -8.55 -4.32 -1.83
N VAL A 33 -9.19 -4.30 -3.00
CA VAL A 33 -9.62 -5.53 -3.69
C VAL A 33 -8.43 -6.42 -4.00
N LYS A 34 -7.33 -5.87 -4.53
CA LYS A 34 -6.08 -6.62 -4.80
C LYS A 34 -5.52 -7.31 -3.56
N VAL A 35 -5.51 -6.63 -2.42
CA VAL A 35 -5.04 -7.22 -1.15
C VAL A 35 -5.96 -8.37 -0.72
N ILE A 36 -7.28 -8.21 -0.85
CA ILE A 36 -8.25 -9.26 -0.51
C ILE A 36 -8.06 -10.50 -1.42
N THR A 37 -7.88 -10.31 -2.72
CA THR A 37 -7.64 -11.41 -3.68
C THR A 37 -6.33 -12.14 -3.38
N LYS A 38 -5.26 -11.40 -3.02
CA LYS A 38 -3.98 -11.98 -2.56
C LYS A 38 -4.17 -12.83 -1.30
N LEU A 39 -4.96 -12.37 -0.32
CA LEU A 39 -5.27 -13.13 0.90
C LEU A 39 -6.08 -14.41 0.63
N ARG A 40 -6.90 -14.41 -0.42
CA ARG A 40 -7.67 -15.60 -0.84
C ARG A 40 -6.84 -16.61 -1.64
N GLY A 41 -5.61 -16.28 -2.03
CA GLY A 41 -4.75 -17.13 -2.85
C GLY A 41 -5.18 -17.17 -4.32
N GLU A 42 -5.88 -16.14 -4.77
CA GLU A 42 -6.43 -16.02 -6.13
C GLU A 42 -5.51 -15.22 -7.07
N LEU A 43 -4.30 -14.89 -6.60
CA LEU A 43 -3.34 -13.99 -7.26
C LEU A 43 -1.92 -14.56 -7.24
#